data_AF-A0A1M7P6W8-F1
#
_entry.id   AF-A0A1M7P6W8-F1
#
_cell.length_a   1.000
_cell.length_b   1.000
_cell.length_c   1.000
_cell.angle_alpha   90.00
_cell.angle_beta   90.00
_cell.angle_gamma   90.00
#
_symmetry.space_group_name_H-M   'P 1'
#
loop_
_entity.id
_entity.type
_entity.pdbx_description
1 polymer ?
#
loop_
_entity_poly.entity_id
_entity_poly.type
_entity_poly.pdbx_seq_one_letter_code
_entity_poly.pdbx_strand_id
1 'polypeptide(L)'
;MLLLGGVLLLTAQSCKKDVVNNGNPQSIGNFKSNLAAANTDSILIAYKKTNHEISAGFYRSYGSPTGGGADISGMAALPDSLDVAIAFGFGSGSSANEQTQMKNTVIPALHAKGTKVIVTGNLDIASGVPHTTAGYQTTAKTIMDSIVNKYGFDGFDIDVESNPTGTTLTDMTGVYTALSAYLGPKSGTTKLLTFDTNQGGSNSLFRNVYTMVSYVWFQAYGQGTSNLQSTINTFTPYISSTQFVPGFSFYEENGYPTNYWDDVTYPENGTGNAYNMARWEPSSGKKGGVFGYAIDRDAPLTSMHDNTNRPANYRVTNDLIKIMNPVGGGTGGGGVVFYQNVSDAGTATSAIPKGSYTLTQLQSYGFVKNWASSVIIPAGWKVIMYTSSSFTGTSWTLTSSNSNFTLLSPSANDKVNSVKIQ
;
A
#
# COMPACT_ATOMS: atom_id res chain seq x y z
N MET A 1 25.64 81.18 -41.45
CA MET A 1 24.91 82.34 -40.88
C MET A 1 23.82 81.77 -40.00
N LEU A 2 23.92 82.01 -38.68
CA LEU A 2 22.91 81.93 -37.60
C LEU A 2 21.98 80.68 -37.50
N LEU A 3 22.13 79.90 -36.41
CA LEU A 3 21.30 79.88 -35.17
C LEU A 3 19.99 79.05 -35.31
N LEU A 4 19.88 77.91 -34.63
CA LEU A 4 19.32 77.68 -33.28
C LEU A 4 17.80 77.40 -33.29
N GLY A 5 17.38 76.34 -32.59
CA GLY A 5 15.96 76.12 -32.24
C GLY A 5 15.63 74.64 -32.07
N GLY A 6 15.69 74.15 -30.83
CA GLY A 6 15.34 72.76 -30.49
C GLY A 6 13.84 72.48 -30.44
N VAL A 7 13.48 71.23 -30.12
CA VAL A 7 12.50 70.79 -29.10
C VAL A 7 12.27 69.28 -29.25
N LEU A 8 12.10 68.67 -28.09
CA LEU A 8 11.97 67.27 -27.71
C LEU A 8 10.57 66.69 -28.05
N LEU A 9 10.46 65.42 -28.48
CA LEU A 9 9.56 64.34 -27.98
C LEU A 9 9.19 63.26 -29.03
N LEU A 10 9.53 62.01 -28.68
CA LEU A 10 8.76 60.76 -28.78
C LEU A 10 8.01 60.41 -30.08
N THR A 11 8.50 59.39 -30.80
CA THR A 11 7.73 58.63 -31.79
C THR A 11 7.55 57.17 -31.36
N ALA A 12 6.29 56.77 -31.20
CA ALA A 12 5.85 55.40 -30.92
C ALA A 12 6.05 54.48 -32.13
N GLN A 13 6.52 53.25 -31.89
CA GLN A 13 6.49 52.16 -32.86
C GLN A 13 5.13 51.46 -32.84
N SER A 14 4.44 51.45 -33.98
CA SER A 14 3.30 50.59 -34.28
C SER A 14 3.76 49.51 -35.26
N CYS A 15 3.79 48.25 -34.81
CA CYS A 15 4.04 47.10 -35.68
C CYS A 15 2.74 46.69 -36.38
N LYS A 16 2.80 46.64 -37.72
CA LYS A 16 1.79 46.02 -38.57
C LYS A 16 1.90 44.49 -38.53
N LYS A 17 0.73 43.91 -38.78
CA LYS A 17 0.26 42.55 -38.58
C LYS A 17 0.69 41.64 -39.74
N ASP A 18 1.14 40.43 -39.44
CA ASP A 18 1.18 39.33 -40.41
C ASP A 18 0.34 38.13 -39.97
N VAL A 19 -0.18 37.49 -41.01
CA VAL A 19 -1.32 36.58 -41.15
C VAL A 19 -1.20 35.30 -40.31
N VAL A 20 -2.30 34.95 -39.64
CA VAL A 20 -2.52 33.66 -38.97
C VAL A 20 -2.68 32.58 -40.04
N ASN A 21 -1.77 31.60 -40.06
CA ASN A 21 -1.96 30.34 -40.78
C ASN A 21 -2.32 29.27 -39.74
N ASN A 22 -3.48 28.62 -39.93
CA ASN A 22 -4.04 27.63 -39.01
C ASN A 22 -3.13 26.39 -38.91
N GLY A 23 -2.31 26.35 -37.85
CA GLY A 23 -1.66 25.14 -37.36
C GLY A 23 -2.50 24.48 -36.27
N ASN A 24 -2.83 23.22 -36.50
CA ASN A 24 -3.60 22.32 -35.62
C ASN A 24 -3.15 22.38 -34.14
N PRO A 25 -4.04 22.50 -33.14
CA PRO A 25 -3.66 22.50 -31.72
C PRO A 25 -3.30 21.06 -31.27
N GLN A 26 -2.03 20.68 -31.39
CA GLN A 26 -1.49 19.55 -30.66
C GLN A 26 -0.87 20.00 -29.33
N SER A 27 -1.34 19.35 -28.25
CA SER A 27 -0.62 19.08 -26.99
C SER A 27 -0.32 20.24 -26.02
N ILE A 28 -1.33 20.65 -25.26
CA ILE A 28 -1.15 21.25 -23.90
C ILE A 28 -1.79 20.34 -22.82
N GLY A 29 -2.57 19.33 -23.21
CA GLY A 29 -3.19 18.38 -22.29
C GLY A 29 -2.23 17.36 -21.65
N ASN A 30 -1.22 16.89 -22.40
CA ASN A 30 -0.33 15.82 -21.95
C ASN A 30 0.76 16.26 -20.96
N PHE A 31 1.14 17.53 -20.95
CA PHE A 31 2.14 18.02 -19.99
C PHE A 31 1.57 18.19 -18.58
N LYS A 32 0.29 18.58 -18.45
CA LYS A 32 -0.37 18.72 -17.13
C LYS A 32 -0.70 17.37 -16.51
N SER A 33 -1.15 16.38 -17.29
CA SER A 33 -1.42 15.03 -16.79
C SER A 33 -0.15 14.33 -16.32
N ASN A 34 0.96 14.48 -17.05
CA ASN A 34 2.24 13.85 -16.69
C ASN A 34 2.90 14.54 -15.49
N LEU A 35 2.78 15.87 -15.33
CA LEU A 35 3.23 16.54 -14.10
C LEU A 35 2.35 16.18 -12.89
N ALA A 36 1.03 16.04 -13.07
CA ALA A 36 0.13 15.64 -11.99
C ALA A 36 0.39 14.18 -11.55
N ALA A 37 0.55 13.26 -12.51
CA ALA A 37 0.90 11.86 -12.25
C ALA A 37 2.30 11.71 -11.62
N ALA A 38 3.32 12.42 -12.14
CA ALA A 38 4.65 12.42 -11.54
C ALA A 38 4.66 13.00 -10.11
N ASN A 39 3.81 14.00 -9.84
CA ASN A 39 3.66 14.57 -8.50
C ASN A 39 2.94 13.59 -7.56
N THR A 40 1.90 12.88 -8.02
CA THR A 40 1.23 11.85 -7.21
C THR A 40 2.13 10.67 -6.91
N ASP A 41 2.94 10.21 -7.87
CA ASP A 41 3.88 9.11 -7.65
C ASP A 41 4.95 9.49 -6.63
N SER A 42 5.48 10.72 -6.70
CA SER A 42 6.46 11.20 -5.73
C SER A 42 5.89 11.30 -4.30
N ILE A 43 4.63 11.71 -4.16
CA ILE A 43 3.92 11.76 -2.87
C ILE A 43 3.70 10.35 -2.34
N LEU A 44 3.29 9.42 -3.21
CA LEU A 44 3.03 8.04 -2.83
C LEU A 44 4.31 7.30 -2.44
N ILE A 45 5.38 7.48 -3.20
CA ILE A 45 6.71 6.95 -2.87
C ILE A 45 7.22 7.53 -1.53
N ALA A 46 6.96 8.80 -1.26
CA ALA A 46 7.29 9.41 0.03
C ALA A 46 6.43 8.82 1.17
N TYR A 47 5.13 8.63 0.94
CA TYR A 47 4.21 7.99 1.88
C TYR A 47 4.66 6.57 2.25
N LYS A 48 5.06 5.75 1.27
CA LYS A 48 5.56 4.38 1.50
C LYS A 48 6.83 4.30 2.36
N LYS A 49 7.53 5.42 2.56
CA LYS A 49 8.69 5.51 3.47
C LYS A 49 8.29 5.86 4.92
N THR A 50 7.04 6.22 5.16
CA THR A 50 6.52 6.54 6.49
C THR A 50 6.06 5.28 7.21
N ASN A 51 5.83 5.38 8.52
CA ASN A 51 5.16 4.30 9.25
C ASN A 51 3.68 4.27 8.86
N HIS A 52 3.26 3.16 8.27
CA HIS A 52 1.89 2.88 7.87
C HIS A 52 1.66 1.37 7.90
N GLU A 53 0.40 0.96 7.92
CA GLU A 53 0.05 -0.45 7.77
C GLU A 53 0.16 -0.84 6.30
N ILE A 54 1.03 -1.79 5.98
CA ILE A 54 1.36 -2.14 4.61
C ILE A 54 0.24 -2.94 3.94
N SER A 55 0.15 -2.85 2.63
CA SER A 55 -0.64 -3.77 1.80
C SER A 55 0.27 -4.63 0.94
N ALA A 56 0.04 -5.95 0.99
CA ALA A 56 0.75 -6.90 0.15
C ALA A 56 -0.21 -7.77 -0.68
N GLY A 57 0.28 -8.37 -1.76
CA GLY A 57 -0.53 -9.25 -2.59
C GLY A 57 0.28 -10.35 -3.27
N PHE A 58 -0.17 -11.60 -3.15
CA PHE A 58 0.38 -12.72 -3.92
C PHE A 58 -0.27 -12.73 -5.29
N TYR A 59 0.54 -12.45 -6.32
CA TYR A 59 0.14 -12.50 -7.72
C TYR A 59 0.56 -13.85 -8.31
N ARG A 60 -0.40 -14.62 -8.83
CA ARG A 60 -0.14 -15.94 -9.39
C ARG A 60 0.45 -15.81 -10.80
N SER A 61 1.68 -16.29 -11.01
CA SER A 61 2.34 -16.21 -12.33
C SER A 61 1.68 -17.08 -13.40
N TYR A 62 1.00 -18.16 -12.99
CA TYR A 62 0.31 -19.10 -13.86
C TYR A 62 -1.19 -18.81 -14.06
N GLY A 63 -1.74 -17.81 -13.36
CA GLY A 63 -3.19 -17.59 -13.22
C GLY A 63 -3.73 -16.27 -13.78
N SER A 64 -3.00 -15.59 -14.69
CA SER A 64 -3.44 -14.30 -15.24
C SER A 64 -4.88 -14.37 -15.81
N PRO A 65 -5.75 -13.38 -15.53
CA PRO A 65 -7.12 -13.31 -16.05
C PRO A 65 -7.22 -13.23 -17.59
N THR A 66 -6.11 -13.04 -18.28
CA THR A 66 -6.04 -13.06 -19.76
C THR A 66 -6.01 -14.46 -20.37
N GLY A 67 -6.11 -15.52 -19.55
CA GLY A 67 -6.15 -16.90 -19.99
C GLY A 67 -4.75 -17.51 -20.02
N GLY A 68 -4.68 -18.79 -19.63
CA GLY A 68 -3.46 -19.57 -19.44
C GLY A 68 -2.45 -19.38 -20.58
N GLY A 69 -1.45 -18.56 -20.31
CA GLY A 69 -0.39 -18.18 -21.20
C GLY A 69 0.70 -17.51 -20.39
N ALA A 70 1.92 -17.58 -20.89
CA ALA A 70 3.15 -17.04 -20.32
C ALA A 70 3.17 -15.50 -20.12
N ASP A 71 2.02 -14.85 -20.00
CA ASP A 71 1.86 -13.41 -19.91
C ASP A 71 1.55 -12.97 -18.48
N ILE A 72 2.61 -12.57 -17.78
CA ILE A 72 2.57 -11.98 -16.43
C ILE A 72 2.62 -10.45 -16.46
N SER A 73 2.53 -9.83 -17.64
CA SER A 73 2.60 -8.37 -17.77
C SER A 73 1.48 -7.65 -17.02
N GLY A 74 0.34 -8.32 -16.78
CA GLY A 74 -0.75 -7.83 -15.93
C GLY A 74 -0.33 -7.45 -14.52
N MET A 75 0.73 -8.08 -13.98
CA MET A 75 1.29 -7.73 -12.66
C MET A 75 1.82 -6.29 -12.61
N ALA A 76 2.22 -5.70 -13.75
CA ALA A 76 2.64 -4.30 -13.82
C ALA A 76 1.49 -3.31 -13.55
N ALA A 77 0.24 -3.77 -13.67
CA ALA A 77 -0.97 -2.97 -13.45
C ALA A 77 -1.44 -2.96 -11.99
N LEU A 78 -0.73 -3.64 -11.08
CA LEU A 78 -1.04 -3.61 -9.65
C LEU A 78 -1.13 -2.16 -9.13
N PRO A 79 -1.99 -1.90 -8.11
CA PRO A 79 -2.25 -0.57 -7.60
C PRO A 79 -0.98 0.15 -7.20
N ASP A 80 -0.88 1.43 -7.54
CA ASP A 80 0.28 2.24 -7.19
C ASP A 80 0.48 2.32 -5.68
N SER A 81 -0.60 2.18 -4.90
CA SER A 81 -0.60 2.20 -3.43
C SER A 81 -0.18 0.89 -2.77
N LEU A 82 0.01 -0.20 -3.53
CA LEU A 82 0.47 -1.48 -3.00
C LEU A 82 1.93 -1.39 -2.55
N ASP A 83 2.25 -1.87 -1.35
CA ASP A 83 3.60 -1.80 -0.79
C ASP A 83 4.48 -2.96 -1.25
N VAL A 84 3.94 -4.17 -1.25
CA VAL A 84 4.68 -5.39 -1.58
C VAL A 84 3.88 -6.27 -2.55
N ALA A 85 4.41 -6.47 -3.76
CA ALA A 85 3.93 -7.47 -4.70
C ALA A 85 4.75 -8.75 -4.54
N ILE A 86 4.08 -9.89 -4.36
CA ILE A 86 4.71 -11.19 -4.14
C ILE A 86 4.44 -12.06 -5.37
N ALA A 87 5.49 -12.34 -6.16
CA ALA A 87 5.39 -13.19 -7.33
C ALA A 87 5.30 -14.66 -6.89
N PHE A 88 4.11 -15.26 -7.00
CA PHE A 88 3.84 -16.63 -6.60
C PHE A 88 3.86 -17.55 -7.83
N GLY A 89 4.65 -18.64 -7.77
CA GLY A 89 4.85 -19.58 -8.87
C GLY A 89 5.91 -19.16 -9.91
N PHE A 90 6.52 -17.98 -9.76
CA PHE A 90 7.64 -17.57 -10.61
C PHE A 90 8.94 -18.24 -10.16
N GLY A 91 9.74 -18.77 -11.10
CA GLY A 91 11.01 -19.41 -10.76
C GLY A 91 11.80 -19.86 -11.98
N SER A 92 12.73 -20.81 -11.78
CA SER A 92 13.54 -21.37 -12.87
C SER A 92 12.72 -22.11 -13.93
N GLY A 93 11.52 -22.59 -13.57
CA GLY A 93 10.58 -23.24 -14.49
C GLY A 93 9.72 -22.28 -15.31
N SER A 94 9.74 -20.98 -15.02
CA SER A 94 8.99 -19.98 -15.79
C SER A 94 9.51 -19.91 -17.23
N SER A 95 8.61 -19.71 -18.18
CA SER A 95 8.94 -19.58 -19.60
C SER A 95 9.86 -18.39 -19.88
N ALA A 96 10.54 -18.42 -21.03
CA ALA A 96 11.40 -17.31 -21.45
C ALA A 96 10.65 -15.97 -21.56
N ASN A 97 9.36 -16.01 -21.92
CA ASN A 97 8.53 -14.82 -21.99
C ASN A 97 8.25 -14.26 -20.60
N GLU A 98 7.84 -15.09 -19.63
CA GLU A 98 7.65 -14.65 -18.24
C GLU A 98 8.94 -14.08 -17.66
N GLN A 99 10.08 -14.75 -17.85
CA GLN A 99 11.37 -14.25 -17.37
C GLN A 99 11.71 -12.87 -17.96
N THR A 100 11.41 -12.66 -19.25
CA THR A 100 11.63 -11.38 -19.94
C THR A 100 10.69 -10.30 -19.41
N GLN A 101 9.41 -10.61 -19.26
CA GLN A 101 8.40 -9.67 -18.75
C GLN A 101 8.67 -9.30 -17.30
N MET A 102 9.02 -10.26 -16.44
CA MET A 102 9.34 -10.00 -15.03
C MET A 102 10.49 -8.98 -14.93
N LYS A 103 11.58 -9.24 -15.67
CA LYS A 103 12.79 -8.41 -15.63
C LYS A 103 12.61 -7.02 -16.24
N ASN A 104 12.00 -6.96 -17.42
CA ASN A 104 12.05 -5.76 -18.27
C ASN A 104 10.77 -4.92 -18.19
N THR A 105 9.68 -5.47 -17.66
CA THR A 105 8.37 -4.80 -17.63
C THR A 105 7.83 -4.69 -16.20
N VAL A 106 7.64 -5.83 -15.53
CA VAL A 106 6.92 -5.88 -14.24
C VAL A 106 7.70 -5.22 -13.12
N ILE A 107 8.93 -5.68 -12.83
CA ILE A 107 9.74 -5.13 -11.74
C ILE A 107 10.02 -3.63 -11.96
N PRO A 108 10.47 -3.17 -13.14
CA PRO A 108 10.68 -1.75 -13.39
C PRO A 108 9.43 -0.89 -13.20
N ALA A 109 8.26 -1.36 -13.66
CA ALA A 109 7.00 -0.61 -13.52
C ALA A 109 6.55 -0.49 -12.05
N LEU A 110 6.71 -1.54 -11.26
CA LEU A 110 6.36 -1.52 -9.83
C LEU A 110 7.37 -0.71 -9.00
N HIS A 111 8.66 -0.80 -9.33
CA HIS A 111 9.70 0.04 -8.72
C HIS A 111 9.49 1.53 -8.99
N ALA A 112 9.02 1.90 -10.19
CA ALA A 112 8.70 3.29 -10.51
C ALA A 112 7.60 3.87 -9.59
N LYS A 113 6.74 3.02 -9.01
CA LYS A 113 5.67 3.36 -8.06
C LYS A 113 6.11 3.18 -6.59
N GLY A 114 7.36 2.81 -6.35
CA GLY A 114 7.89 2.48 -5.02
C GLY A 114 7.33 1.19 -4.41
N THR A 115 6.70 0.32 -5.19
CA THR A 115 6.26 -1.01 -4.75
C THR A 115 7.45 -1.96 -4.75
N LYS A 116 7.69 -2.64 -3.63
CA LYS A 116 8.67 -3.72 -3.56
C LYS A 116 8.13 -4.96 -4.26
N VAL A 117 8.98 -5.67 -4.99
CA VAL A 117 8.61 -6.93 -5.64
C VAL A 117 9.45 -8.04 -5.05
N ILE A 118 8.83 -9.01 -4.38
CA ILE A 118 9.51 -10.20 -3.84
C ILE A 118 9.01 -11.46 -4.55
N VAL A 119 9.68 -12.58 -4.34
CA VAL A 119 9.34 -13.86 -4.97
C VAL A 119 9.30 -14.97 -3.94
N THR A 120 8.28 -15.83 -4.02
CA THR A 120 8.14 -17.01 -3.18
C THR A 120 9.01 -18.15 -3.72
N GLY A 121 9.71 -18.86 -2.83
CA GLY A 121 10.48 -20.04 -3.21
C GLY A 121 10.81 -20.95 -2.02
N ASN A 122 11.50 -22.05 -2.32
CA ASN A 122 11.88 -23.05 -1.32
C ASN A 122 13.30 -22.85 -0.80
N LEU A 123 13.64 -23.61 0.24
CA LEU A 123 14.97 -23.65 0.87
C LEU A 123 15.71 -24.94 0.53
N ASP A 124 15.32 -25.61 -0.56
CA ASP A 124 15.85 -26.92 -0.90
C ASP A 124 17.32 -26.82 -1.26
N ILE A 125 18.11 -27.73 -0.69
CA ILE A 125 19.53 -27.83 -0.99
C ILE A 125 19.68 -28.58 -2.30
N ALA A 126 20.30 -27.92 -3.28
CA ALA A 126 20.51 -28.50 -4.61
C ALA A 126 21.33 -29.80 -4.55
N SER A 127 21.03 -30.73 -5.46
CA SER A 127 21.76 -31.99 -5.58
C SER A 127 23.27 -31.76 -5.69
N GLY A 128 24.05 -32.47 -4.88
CA GLY A 128 25.51 -32.34 -4.82
C GLY A 128 26.04 -31.25 -3.88
N VAL A 129 25.17 -30.42 -3.30
CA VAL A 129 25.56 -29.45 -2.26
C VAL A 129 25.52 -30.14 -0.88
N PRO A 130 26.57 -30.02 -0.05
CA PRO A 130 26.62 -30.72 1.24
C PRO A 130 25.68 -30.07 2.28
N HIS A 131 25.05 -30.88 3.15
CA HIS A 131 24.18 -30.42 4.24
C HIS A 131 25.01 -29.89 5.43
N THR A 132 25.69 -28.77 5.21
CA THR A 132 26.63 -28.13 6.14
C THR A 132 26.51 -26.62 6.02
N THR A 133 27.09 -25.86 6.96
CA THR A 133 27.13 -24.38 6.87
C THR A 133 27.63 -23.87 5.52
N ALA A 134 28.70 -24.47 4.96
CA ALA A 134 29.24 -24.08 3.66
C ALA A 134 28.27 -24.37 2.51
N GLY A 135 27.54 -25.49 2.59
CA GLY A 135 26.51 -25.80 1.59
C GLY A 135 25.28 -24.91 1.72
N TYR A 136 24.85 -24.57 2.93
CA TYR A 136 23.77 -23.60 3.14
C TYR A 136 24.11 -22.22 2.57
N GLN A 137 25.35 -21.77 2.73
CA GLN A 137 25.87 -20.56 2.10
C GLN A 137 25.88 -20.65 0.57
N THR A 138 26.24 -21.82 0.03
CA THR A 138 26.21 -22.09 -1.41
C THR A 138 24.78 -22.04 -1.96
N THR A 139 23.81 -22.66 -1.26
CA THR A 139 22.38 -22.63 -1.61
C THR A 139 21.85 -21.20 -1.57
N ALA A 140 22.08 -20.46 -0.48
CA ALA A 140 21.66 -19.07 -0.35
C ALA A 140 22.23 -18.18 -1.47
N LYS A 141 23.52 -18.33 -1.79
CA LYS A 141 24.14 -17.60 -2.90
C LYS A 141 23.51 -17.96 -4.25
N THR A 142 23.18 -19.23 -4.46
CA THR A 142 22.52 -19.70 -5.68
C THR A 142 21.13 -19.08 -5.83
N ILE A 143 20.32 -19.05 -4.76
CA ILE A 143 19.02 -18.36 -4.74
C ILE A 143 19.19 -16.88 -5.10
N MET A 144 20.14 -16.21 -4.44
CA MET A 144 20.41 -14.80 -4.70
C MET A 144 20.82 -14.55 -6.15
N ASP A 145 21.73 -15.32 -6.70
CA ASP A 145 22.27 -15.08 -8.05
C ASP A 145 21.31 -15.50 -9.16
N SER A 146 20.61 -16.63 -9.01
CA SER A 146 19.79 -17.21 -10.07
C SER A 146 18.39 -16.64 -10.14
N ILE A 147 17.88 -16.09 -9.04
CA ILE A 147 16.54 -15.54 -8.93
C ILE A 147 16.59 -14.08 -8.48
N VAL A 148 16.95 -13.81 -7.22
CA VAL A 148 16.70 -12.48 -6.62
C VAL A 148 17.44 -11.36 -7.37
N ASN A 149 18.76 -11.49 -7.53
CA ASN A 149 19.60 -10.52 -8.21
C ASN A 149 19.46 -10.58 -9.74
N LYS A 150 19.19 -11.76 -10.32
CA LYS A 150 19.05 -11.95 -11.78
C LYS A 150 17.95 -11.05 -12.36
N TYR A 151 16.83 -10.98 -11.66
CA TYR A 151 15.63 -10.24 -12.07
C TYR A 151 15.49 -8.89 -11.36
N GLY A 152 16.14 -8.70 -10.22
CA GLY A 152 16.06 -7.45 -9.45
C GLY A 152 14.96 -7.45 -8.39
N PHE A 153 14.59 -8.61 -7.85
CA PHE A 153 13.63 -8.72 -6.74
C PHE A 153 14.18 -8.04 -5.48
N ASP A 154 13.27 -7.48 -4.69
CA ASP A 154 13.50 -6.82 -3.40
C ASP A 154 13.48 -7.79 -2.23
N GLY A 155 13.34 -9.09 -2.45
CA GLY A 155 13.25 -10.04 -1.35
C GLY A 155 12.92 -11.45 -1.77
N PHE A 156 12.90 -12.32 -0.77
CA PHE A 156 12.57 -13.73 -0.92
C PHE A 156 11.59 -14.13 0.18
N ASP A 157 10.55 -14.83 -0.23
CA ASP A 157 9.47 -15.30 0.62
C ASP A 157 9.49 -16.82 0.73
N ILE A 158 9.24 -17.32 1.94
CA ILE A 158 9.26 -18.75 2.24
C ILE A 158 7.88 -19.12 2.79
N ASP A 159 7.16 -19.94 2.04
CA ASP A 159 5.87 -20.51 2.40
C ASP A 159 6.05 -21.77 3.28
N VAL A 160 5.57 -21.69 4.51
CA VAL A 160 5.75 -22.69 5.58
C VAL A 160 4.40 -23.13 6.11
N GLU A 161 3.79 -24.09 5.44
CA GLU A 161 2.47 -24.64 5.80
C GLU A 161 2.54 -25.94 6.63
N SER A 162 3.73 -26.33 7.07
CA SER A 162 3.96 -27.50 7.90
C SER A 162 5.02 -27.22 8.97
N ASN A 163 5.11 -28.10 9.96
CA ASN A 163 6.08 -27.98 11.04
C ASN A 163 7.29 -28.90 10.79
N PRO A 164 8.41 -28.40 10.22
CA PRO A 164 9.54 -29.25 9.87
C PRO A 164 10.24 -29.79 11.13
N THR A 165 10.88 -30.96 11.01
CA THR A 165 11.62 -31.60 12.11
C THR A 165 12.94 -32.21 11.62
N GLY A 166 13.80 -32.64 12.54
CA GLY A 166 15.03 -33.38 12.22
C GLY A 166 15.95 -32.66 11.23
N THR A 167 16.44 -33.41 10.24
CA THR A 167 17.33 -32.90 9.20
C THR A 167 16.68 -31.79 8.36
N THR A 168 15.40 -31.93 8.00
CA THR A 168 14.67 -30.89 7.23
C THR A 168 14.66 -29.56 7.97
N LEU A 169 14.35 -29.55 9.28
CA LEU A 169 14.41 -28.33 10.08
C LEU A 169 15.82 -27.75 10.13
N THR A 170 16.84 -28.60 10.27
CA THR A 170 18.25 -28.20 10.32
C THR A 170 18.67 -27.52 9.02
N ASP A 171 18.33 -28.12 7.89
CA ASP A 171 18.64 -27.60 6.56
C ASP A 171 17.91 -26.31 6.25
N MET A 172 16.59 -26.26 6.46
CA MET A 172 15.81 -25.04 6.28
C MET A 172 16.34 -23.90 7.17
N THR A 173 16.63 -24.18 8.45
CA THR A 173 17.22 -23.18 9.37
C THR A 173 18.57 -22.69 8.84
N GLY A 174 19.41 -23.60 8.36
CA GLY A 174 20.73 -23.30 7.82
C GLY A 174 20.68 -22.39 6.59
N VAL A 175 19.83 -22.72 5.61
CA VAL A 175 19.67 -21.92 4.39
C VAL A 175 19.02 -20.57 4.70
N TYR A 176 17.98 -20.52 5.55
CA TYR A 176 17.36 -19.26 5.97
C TYR A 176 18.38 -18.34 6.68
N THR A 177 19.21 -18.92 7.56
CA THR A 177 20.29 -18.20 8.23
C THR A 177 21.30 -17.63 7.22
N ALA A 178 21.69 -18.42 6.22
CA ALA A 178 22.60 -17.98 5.18
C ALA A 178 22.00 -16.87 4.29
N LEU A 179 20.70 -16.94 3.98
CA LEU A 179 19.98 -15.88 3.27
C LEU A 179 19.93 -14.58 4.07
N SER A 180 19.92 -14.63 5.40
CA SER A 180 19.87 -13.44 6.26
C SER A 180 21.09 -12.52 6.16
N ALA A 181 22.19 -12.99 5.55
CA ALA A 181 23.33 -12.15 5.19
C ALA A 181 23.03 -11.21 4.01
N TYR A 182 22.04 -11.53 3.17
CA TYR A 182 21.67 -10.78 1.97
C TYR A 182 20.31 -10.10 2.09
N LEU A 183 19.40 -10.69 2.86
CA LEU A 183 17.99 -10.30 2.95
C LEU A 183 17.56 -10.13 4.41
N GLY A 184 16.52 -9.32 4.63
CA GLY A 184 15.91 -9.15 5.94
C GLY A 184 16.71 -8.26 6.89
N PRO A 185 16.23 -8.09 8.14
CA PRO A 185 16.76 -7.12 9.10
C PRO A 185 18.22 -7.32 9.49
N LYS A 186 18.78 -8.52 9.31
CA LYS A 186 20.20 -8.81 9.62
C LYS A 186 21.17 -8.46 8.49
N SER A 187 20.68 -8.21 7.29
CA SER A 187 21.53 -8.01 6.10
C SER A 187 22.12 -6.60 5.99
N GLY A 188 21.55 -5.61 6.68
CA GLY A 188 21.87 -4.20 6.45
C GLY A 188 21.38 -3.65 5.10
N THR A 189 20.60 -4.43 4.34
CA THR A 189 19.97 -4.00 3.08
C THR A 189 18.51 -3.60 3.30
N THR A 190 17.88 -3.04 2.27
CA THR A 190 16.43 -2.78 2.25
C THR A 190 15.61 -3.99 1.77
N LYS A 191 16.27 -5.11 1.43
CA LYS A 191 15.60 -6.29 0.88
C LYS A 191 14.90 -7.09 1.98
N LEU A 192 13.76 -7.67 1.64
CA LEU A 192 12.90 -8.41 2.57
C LEU A 192 13.26 -9.89 2.59
N LEU A 193 13.18 -10.49 3.79
CA LEU A 193 13.18 -11.94 3.99
C LEU A 193 11.93 -12.27 4.79
N THR A 194 10.98 -12.98 4.21
CA THR A 194 9.64 -13.12 4.80
C THR A 194 9.31 -14.56 5.16
N PHE A 195 8.29 -14.71 6.00
CA PHE A 195 7.83 -16.00 6.49
C PHE A 195 6.32 -16.06 6.29
N ASP A 196 5.88 -16.75 5.24
CA ASP A 196 4.47 -17.02 4.97
C ASP A 196 4.04 -18.32 5.65
N THR A 197 2.88 -18.33 6.30
CA THR A 197 2.44 -19.50 7.06
C THR A 197 0.96 -19.48 7.43
N ASN A 198 0.36 -20.67 7.48
CA ASN A 198 -0.91 -20.95 8.16
C ASN A 198 -0.71 -21.50 9.61
N GLN A 199 0.52 -21.55 10.10
CA GLN A 199 0.89 -22.06 11.42
C GLN A 199 1.00 -20.94 12.48
N GLY A 200 0.98 -21.30 13.76
CA GLY A 200 1.25 -20.36 14.86
C GLY A 200 2.74 -20.16 15.14
N GLY A 201 3.08 -19.20 16.01
CA GLY A 201 4.45 -18.87 16.43
C GLY A 201 5.17 -19.96 17.24
N SER A 202 4.53 -21.11 17.46
CA SER A 202 5.17 -22.34 17.95
C SER A 202 5.86 -23.15 16.84
N ASN A 203 5.71 -22.79 15.56
CA ASN A 203 6.36 -23.45 14.43
C ASN A 203 7.89 -23.52 14.63
N SER A 204 8.46 -24.71 14.49
CA SER A 204 9.85 -25.03 14.80
C SER A 204 10.85 -24.21 13.98
N LEU A 205 10.57 -23.99 12.68
CA LEU A 205 11.42 -23.18 11.83
C LEU A 205 11.34 -21.71 12.23
N PHE A 206 10.12 -21.18 12.41
CA PHE A 206 9.91 -19.81 12.89
C PHE A 206 10.71 -19.54 14.17
N ARG A 207 10.69 -20.49 15.13
CA ARG A 207 11.45 -20.38 16.38
C ARG A 207 12.96 -20.25 16.20
N ASN A 208 13.52 -20.80 15.13
CA ASN A 208 14.93 -20.68 14.84
C ASN A 208 15.26 -19.38 14.06
N VAL A 209 14.32 -18.86 13.26
CA VAL A 209 14.62 -17.82 12.27
C VAL A 209 13.97 -16.46 12.53
N TYR A 210 13.08 -16.31 13.52
CA TYR A 210 12.28 -15.10 13.74
C TYR A 210 13.09 -13.78 13.74
N THR A 211 14.31 -13.79 14.25
CA THR A 211 15.21 -12.60 14.27
C THR A 211 15.68 -12.15 12.88
N MET A 212 15.42 -12.94 11.83
CA MET A 212 15.79 -12.72 10.44
C MET A 212 14.58 -12.37 9.56
N VAL A 213 13.38 -12.39 10.14
CA VAL A 213 12.12 -12.22 9.40
C VAL A 213 11.76 -10.73 9.36
N SER A 214 11.50 -10.21 8.16
CA SER A 214 10.95 -8.87 7.93
C SER A 214 9.47 -8.82 8.31
N TYR A 215 8.67 -9.70 7.73
CA TYR A 215 7.22 -9.82 7.95
C TYR A 215 6.83 -11.29 8.03
N VAL A 216 5.83 -11.56 8.86
CA VAL A 216 5.07 -12.81 8.86
C VAL A 216 3.78 -12.58 8.08
N TRP A 217 3.64 -13.24 6.93
CA TRP A 217 2.40 -13.32 6.19
C TRP A 217 1.58 -14.46 6.82
N PHE A 218 0.58 -14.12 7.65
CA PHE A 218 -0.25 -15.13 8.30
C PHE A 218 -1.52 -15.42 7.49
N GLN A 219 -1.60 -16.60 6.89
CA GLN A 219 -2.71 -17.03 6.04
C GLN A 219 -3.97 -17.31 6.90
N ALA A 220 -4.86 -16.32 7.01
CA ALA A 220 -6.07 -16.38 7.83
C ALA A 220 -7.34 -16.67 7.00
N TYR A 221 -7.20 -17.38 5.88
CA TYR A 221 -8.26 -17.56 4.89
C TYR A 221 -9.50 -18.21 5.49
N GLY A 222 -10.67 -17.59 5.28
CA GLY A 222 -11.97 -18.06 5.80
C GLY A 222 -12.15 -17.89 7.31
N GLN A 223 -11.12 -17.45 8.05
CA GLN A 223 -11.17 -17.37 9.52
C GLN A 223 -11.78 -16.06 10.04
N GLY A 224 -11.84 -15.01 9.20
CA GLY A 224 -12.20 -13.66 9.64
C GLY A 224 -11.24 -13.13 10.71
N THR A 225 -11.78 -12.42 11.71
CA THR A 225 -10.97 -11.79 12.76
C THR A 225 -10.95 -12.56 14.08
N SER A 226 -11.80 -13.58 14.23
CA SER A 226 -12.06 -14.23 15.52
C SER A 226 -10.83 -14.86 16.16
N ASN A 227 -9.92 -15.42 15.35
CA ASN A 227 -8.73 -16.10 15.81
C ASN A 227 -7.46 -15.23 15.74
N LEU A 228 -7.51 -14.04 15.16
CA LEU A 228 -6.30 -13.23 14.93
C LEU A 228 -5.61 -12.84 16.23
N GLN A 229 -6.37 -12.55 17.29
CA GLN A 229 -5.79 -12.21 18.59
C GLN A 229 -5.08 -13.40 19.25
N SER A 230 -5.68 -14.59 19.23
CA SER A 230 -5.04 -15.78 19.79
C SER A 230 -3.81 -16.19 18.97
N THR A 231 -3.89 -16.08 17.64
CA THR A 231 -2.75 -16.33 16.75
C THR A 231 -1.61 -15.37 17.01
N ILE A 232 -1.84 -14.04 16.95
CA ILE A 232 -0.74 -13.07 17.13
C ILE A 232 -0.08 -13.21 18.50
N ASN A 233 -0.84 -13.59 19.55
CA ASN A 233 -0.27 -13.85 20.87
C ASN A 233 0.82 -14.94 20.84
N THR A 234 0.76 -15.89 19.91
CA THR A 234 1.82 -16.90 19.74
C THR A 234 3.11 -16.33 19.11
N PHE A 235 3.02 -15.22 18.37
CA PHE A 235 4.13 -14.55 17.69
C PHE A 235 4.74 -13.38 18.48
N THR A 236 3.93 -12.65 19.26
CA THR A 236 4.36 -11.44 19.99
C THR A 236 5.56 -11.59 20.94
N PRO A 237 5.91 -12.79 21.48
CA PRO A 237 7.16 -12.92 22.24
C PRO A 237 8.43 -12.85 21.37
N TYR A 238 8.30 -12.92 20.04
CA TYR A 238 9.41 -13.06 19.09
C TYR A 238 9.51 -11.91 18.09
N ILE A 239 8.37 -11.31 17.72
CA ILE A 239 8.30 -10.22 16.73
C ILE A 239 7.42 -9.07 17.24
N SER A 240 7.64 -7.87 16.70
CA SER A 240 6.71 -6.75 16.89
C SER A 240 5.36 -7.04 16.23
N SER A 241 4.27 -6.51 16.77
CA SER A 241 2.95 -6.61 16.13
C SER A 241 2.92 -6.01 14.72
N THR A 242 3.78 -5.02 14.45
CA THR A 242 3.96 -4.40 13.14
C THR A 242 4.65 -5.30 12.11
N GLN A 243 5.13 -6.48 12.50
CA GLN A 243 5.66 -7.50 11.58
C GLN A 243 4.60 -8.55 11.23
N PHE A 244 3.47 -8.60 11.94
CA PHE A 244 2.40 -9.56 11.71
C PHE A 244 1.38 -9.00 10.73
N VAL A 245 1.19 -9.68 9.60
CA VAL A 245 0.33 -9.24 8.51
C VAL A 245 -0.68 -10.37 8.21
N PRO A 246 -1.91 -10.30 8.74
CA PRO A 246 -2.94 -11.29 8.44
C PRO A 246 -3.41 -11.19 6.98
N GLY A 247 -3.65 -12.35 6.38
CA GLY A 247 -4.04 -12.48 4.98
C GLY A 247 -5.44 -13.04 4.78
N PHE A 248 -6.05 -12.61 3.70
CA PHE A 248 -7.30 -13.13 3.16
C PHE A 248 -7.06 -13.69 1.75
N SER A 249 -8.03 -14.43 1.21
CA SER A 249 -7.96 -14.95 -0.16
C SER A 249 -9.04 -14.34 -1.05
N PHE A 250 -8.66 -13.88 -2.25
CA PHE A 250 -9.62 -13.61 -3.30
C PHE A 250 -10.21 -14.93 -3.83
N TYR A 251 -11.37 -14.88 -4.49
CA TYR A 251 -11.94 -16.09 -5.09
C TYR A 251 -11.13 -16.54 -6.31
N GLU A 252 -10.45 -17.68 -6.20
CA GLU A 252 -9.80 -18.36 -7.32
C GLU A 252 -10.83 -19.03 -8.22
N GLU A 253 -10.67 -18.86 -9.54
CA GLU A 253 -11.51 -19.51 -10.53
C GLU A 253 -11.48 -21.04 -10.37
N ASN A 254 -12.67 -21.65 -10.36
CA ASN A 254 -12.88 -23.08 -10.13
C ASN A 254 -12.46 -23.59 -8.75
N GLY A 255 -12.26 -22.70 -7.77
CA GLY A 255 -11.97 -23.09 -6.40
C GLY A 255 -13.14 -23.81 -5.72
N TYR A 256 -14.38 -23.38 -5.95
CA TYR A 256 -15.56 -23.99 -5.31
C TYR A 256 -15.86 -25.39 -5.88
N PRO A 257 -16.21 -26.40 -5.03
CA PRO A 257 -16.38 -26.33 -3.57
C PRO A 257 -15.15 -26.78 -2.77
N THR A 258 -13.98 -26.95 -3.39
CA THR A 258 -12.84 -27.64 -2.77
C THR A 258 -11.79 -26.71 -2.16
N ASN A 259 -11.65 -25.50 -2.69
CA ASN A 259 -10.62 -24.52 -2.33
C ASN A 259 -11.21 -23.10 -2.43
N TYR A 260 -12.05 -22.74 -1.47
CA TYR A 260 -12.71 -21.43 -1.39
C TYR A 260 -12.86 -20.98 0.05
N TRP A 261 -12.91 -19.66 0.27
CA TRP A 261 -12.78 -19.05 1.61
C TRP A 261 -13.83 -17.98 1.93
N ASP A 262 -14.53 -17.47 0.91
CA ASP A 262 -15.56 -16.43 1.02
C ASP A 262 -15.10 -15.16 1.79
N ASP A 263 -13.81 -14.80 1.67
CA ASP A 263 -13.25 -13.67 2.41
C ASP A 263 -13.64 -12.30 1.83
N VAL A 264 -14.07 -12.26 0.57
CA VAL A 264 -14.58 -11.07 -0.12
C VAL A 264 -16.02 -11.33 -0.53
N THR A 265 -16.93 -10.41 -0.21
CA THR A 265 -18.31 -10.49 -0.69
C THR A 265 -18.40 -10.00 -2.13
N TYR A 266 -19.00 -10.81 -3.01
CA TYR A 266 -19.27 -10.48 -4.40
C TYR A 266 -20.77 -10.47 -4.73
N PRO A 267 -21.27 -9.54 -5.57
CA PRO A 267 -20.55 -8.40 -6.13
C PRO A 267 -19.97 -7.48 -5.06
N GLU A 268 -18.83 -6.85 -5.37
CA GLU A 268 -18.05 -6.06 -4.41
C GLU A 268 -18.91 -4.96 -3.78
N ASN A 269 -19.13 -5.04 -2.46
CA ASN A 269 -20.01 -4.12 -1.74
C ASN A 269 -19.35 -3.50 -0.48
N GLY A 270 -18.05 -3.72 -0.27
CA GLY A 270 -17.34 -3.20 0.90
C GLY A 270 -17.39 -4.10 2.14
N THR A 271 -17.86 -5.34 2.02
CA THR A 271 -17.97 -6.31 3.13
C THR A 271 -17.18 -7.59 2.89
N GLY A 272 -16.96 -8.37 3.95
CA GLY A 272 -16.22 -9.62 3.92
C GLY A 272 -15.12 -9.66 5.00
N ASN A 273 -14.51 -10.83 5.18
CA ASN A 273 -13.39 -11.02 6.10
C ASN A 273 -12.22 -10.10 5.78
N ALA A 274 -11.92 -9.86 4.50
CA ALA A 274 -10.86 -8.95 4.06
C ALA A 274 -11.04 -7.54 4.66
N TYR A 275 -12.26 -7.01 4.62
CA TYR A 275 -12.62 -5.70 5.18
C TYR A 275 -12.60 -5.70 6.71
N ASN A 276 -12.94 -6.82 7.35
CA ASN A 276 -12.85 -6.95 8.80
C ASN A 276 -11.38 -6.99 9.25
N MET A 277 -10.52 -7.72 8.54
CA MET A 277 -9.07 -7.79 8.79
C MET A 277 -8.40 -6.43 8.64
N ALA A 278 -8.77 -5.65 7.61
CA ALA A 278 -8.24 -4.29 7.44
C ALA A 278 -8.54 -3.37 8.64
N ARG A 279 -9.73 -3.51 9.27
CA ARG A 279 -10.13 -2.73 10.46
C ARG A 279 -9.59 -3.29 11.77
N TRP A 280 -9.24 -4.57 11.81
CA TRP A 280 -8.85 -5.25 13.03
C TRP A 280 -7.47 -4.80 13.51
N GLU A 281 -7.30 -4.67 14.82
CA GLU A 281 -6.01 -4.39 15.46
C GLU A 281 -5.79 -5.34 16.63
N PRO A 282 -4.54 -5.79 16.86
CA PRO A 282 -4.21 -6.52 18.06
C PRO A 282 -4.31 -5.61 19.29
N SER A 283 -4.58 -6.21 20.45
CA SER A 283 -4.59 -5.49 21.74
C SER A 283 -3.26 -4.80 22.07
N SER A 284 -2.16 -5.21 21.43
CA SER A 284 -0.82 -4.63 21.59
C SER A 284 -0.55 -3.39 20.75
N GLY A 285 -1.50 -2.95 19.91
CA GLY A 285 -1.35 -1.75 19.08
C GLY A 285 -1.62 -2.04 17.62
N LYS A 286 -0.81 -1.48 16.71
CA LYS A 286 -0.99 -1.67 15.27
C LYS A 286 -0.46 -3.02 14.81
N LYS A 287 -1.21 -3.70 13.92
CA LYS A 287 -0.67 -4.78 13.09
C LYS A 287 0.28 -4.24 12.02
N GLY A 288 0.93 -5.12 11.27
CA GLY A 288 1.80 -4.74 10.17
C GLY A 288 1.05 -4.28 8.93
N GLY A 289 -0.15 -4.81 8.68
CA GLY A 289 -0.87 -4.60 7.44
C GLY A 289 -1.93 -5.66 7.16
N VAL A 290 -2.31 -5.82 5.89
CA VAL A 290 -3.02 -7.01 5.38
C VAL A 290 -2.45 -7.45 4.05
N PHE A 291 -2.60 -8.73 3.70
CA PHE A 291 -2.29 -9.22 2.36
C PHE A 291 -3.45 -9.98 1.72
N GLY A 292 -3.50 -9.98 0.38
CA GLY A 292 -4.45 -10.77 -0.40
C GLY A 292 -3.76 -11.85 -1.22
N TYR A 293 -4.15 -13.11 -1.04
CA TYR A 293 -3.76 -14.19 -1.96
C TYR A 293 -4.60 -14.17 -3.22
N ALA A 294 -3.99 -14.50 -4.37
CA ALA A 294 -4.57 -14.39 -5.71
C ALA A 294 -5.05 -12.96 -6.04
N ILE A 295 -4.20 -11.95 -5.80
CA ILE A 295 -4.55 -10.53 -6.06
C ILE A 295 -4.90 -10.26 -7.54
N ASP A 296 -4.46 -11.12 -8.46
CA ASP A 296 -4.91 -11.12 -9.85
C ASP A 296 -6.44 -11.32 -10.02
N ARG A 297 -7.12 -11.80 -8.98
CA ARG A 297 -8.57 -12.01 -8.88
C ARG A 297 -9.32 -10.87 -8.16
N ASP A 298 -8.66 -9.75 -7.87
CA ASP A 298 -9.33 -8.51 -7.42
C ASP A 298 -10.06 -7.85 -8.59
N ALA A 299 -11.18 -8.46 -8.98
CA ALA A 299 -11.93 -8.19 -10.18
C ALA A 299 -13.43 -8.10 -9.88
N PRO A 300 -14.22 -7.42 -10.74
CA PRO A 300 -15.65 -7.21 -10.52
C PRO A 300 -16.46 -8.48 -10.81
N LEU A 301 -16.34 -9.49 -9.94
CA LEU A 301 -17.08 -10.76 -10.03
C LEU A 301 -18.58 -10.52 -9.79
N THR A 302 -19.42 -11.27 -10.48
CA THR A 302 -20.89 -11.11 -10.40
C THR A 302 -21.57 -11.96 -9.33
N SER A 303 -20.85 -12.89 -8.73
CA SER A 303 -21.31 -13.75 -7.62
C SER A 303 -20.10 -14.26 -6.83
N MET A 304 -20.36 -14.85 -5.65
CA MET A 304 -19.31 -15.36 -4.74
C MET A 304 -18.31 -16.32 -5.41
N HIS A 305 -18.78 -17.11 -6.38
CA HIS A 305 -18.01 -18.18 -7.02
C HIS A 305 -17.97 -18.03 -8.55
N ASP A 306 -17.87 -16.78 -9.03
CA ASP A 306 -17.78 -16.47 -10.46
C ASP A 306 -16.42 -16.93 -11.03
N ASN A 307 -16.44 -18.04 -11.79
CA ASN A 307 -15.26 -18.62 -12.44
C ASN A 307 -14.80 -17.84 -13.69
N THR A 308 -15.49 -16.77 -14.07
CA THR A 308 -15.10 -15.97 -15.23
C THR A 308 -13.81 -15.23 -14.92
N ASN A 309 -12.84 -15.33 -15.82
CA ASN A 309 -11.65 -14.50 -15.77
C ASN A 309 -11.98 -13.10 -16.29
N ARG A 310 -11.75 -12.09 -15.44
CA ARG A 310 -12.06 -10.69 -15.70
C ARG A 310 -10.81 -9.85 -15.41
N PRO A 311 -10.57 -8.77 -16.16
CA PRO A 311 -9.54 -7.82 -15.79
C PRO A 311 -9.75 -7.31 -14.36
N ALA A 312 -8.68 -7.36 -13.56
CA ALA A 312 -8.68 -6.84 -12.21
C ALA A 312 -8.95 -5.32 -12.21
N ASN A 313 -9.84 -4.87 -11.34
CA ASN A 313 -10.08 -3.44 -11.08
C ASN A 313 -9.38 -2.97 -9.79
N TYR A 314 -8.85 -3.93 -9.02
CA TYR A 314 -8.18 -3.73 -7.74
C TYR A 314 -9.01 -2.94 -6.72
N ARG A 315 -10.33 -3.05 -6.77
CA ARG A 315 -11.23 -2.23 -5.95
C ARG A 315 -11.09 -2.61 -4.48
N VAL A 316 -11.06 -3.91 -4.18
CA VAL A 316 -10.95 -4.38 -2.79
C VAL A 316 -9.62 -3.95 -2.21
N THR A 317 -8.50 -4.21 -2.89
CA THR A 317 -7.16 -3.82 -2.44
C THR A 317 -7.10 -2.33 -2.10
N ASN A 318 -7.61 -1.47 -3.00
CA ASN A 318 -7.64 -0.02 -2.77
C ASN A 318 -8.53 0.39 -1.58
N ASP A 319 -9.66 -0.28 -1.37
CA ASP A 319 -10.53 -0.01 -0.22
C ASP A 319 -9.84 -0.43 1.09
N LEU A 320 -9.18 -1.59 1.14
CA LEU A 320 -8.46 -2.05 2.33
C LEU A 320 -7.30 -1.12 2.70
N ILE A 321 -6.54 -0.64 1.71
CA ILE A 321 -5.46 0.34 1.93
C ILE A 321 -6.01 1.60 2.60
N LYS A 322 -7.15 2.13 2.12
CA LYS A 322 -7.80 3.31 2.71
C LYS A 322 -8.37 3.04 4.10
N ILE A 323 -8.79 1.82 4.39
CA ILE A 323 -9.31 1.45 5.70
C ILE A 323 -8.19 1.38 6.73
N MET A 324 -7.06 0.75 6.38
CA MET A 324 -5.89 0.65 7.25
C MET A 324 -5.23 2.02 7.45
N ASN A 325 -5.15 2.79 6.36
CA ASN A 325 -4.49 4.08 6.32
C ASN A 325 -5.49 5.14 5.85
N PRO A 326 -6.52 5.45 6.65
CA PRO A 326 -7.44 6.50 6.27
C PRO A 326 -6.62 7.76 6.12
N VAL A 327 -6.96 8.57 5.11
CA VAL A 327 -6.38 9.90 4.96
C VAL A 327 -6.66 10.63 6.28
N GLY A 328 -5.65 10.74 7.15
CA GLY A 328 -5.81 11.17 8.55
C GLY A 328 -5.51 10.16 9.68
N GLY A 329 -5.07 8.91 9.41
CA GLY A 329 -4.93 7.86 10.44
C GLY A 329 -3.63 7.02 10.47
N GLY A 330 -2.56 7.44 9.81
CA GLY A 330 -1.23 6.88 10.01
C GLY A 330 -0.53 7.52 11.21
N THR A 331 -0.22 6.75 12.25
CA THR A 331 0.64 7.15 13.38
C THR A 331 2.05 7.45 12.89
N GLY A 332 2.26 8.71 12.49
CA GLY A 332 3.54 9.22 12.01
C GLY A 332 3.44 10.59 11.35
N GLY A 333 2.67 11.52 11.94
CA GLY A 333 2.61 12.93 11.50
C GLY A 333 1.37 13.36 10.70
N GLY A 334 0.28 12.59 10.74
CA GLY A 334 -0.99 12.92 10.07
C GLY A 334 -1.69 14.13 10.71
N GLY A 335 -2.24 15.01 9.87
CA GLY A 335 -3.00 16.19 10.28
C GLY A 335 -4.46 15.90 10.64
N VAL A 336 -5.21 16.95 10.96
CA VAL A 336 -6.65 16.91 11.24
C VAL A 336 -7.43 16.77 9.93
N VAL A 337 -8.49 15.97 9.93
CA VAL A 337 -9.35 15.77 8.75
C VAL A 337 -10.80 16.04 9.10
N PHE A 338 -11.45 16.89 8.30
CA PHE A 338 -12.87 17.21 8.43
C PHE A 338 -13.70 16.52 7.35
N TYR A 339 -14.92 16.13 7.71
CA TYR A 339 -15.84 15.43 6.84
C TYR A 339 -17.16 16.18 6.70
N GLN A 340 -17.76 16.06 5.51
CA GLN A 340 -19.05 16.67 5.16
C GLN A 340 -20.18 16.21 6.07
N ASN A 341 -20.23 14.91 6.33
CA ASN A 341 -21.33 14.29 7.05
C ASN A 341 -20.89 13.85 8.45
N VAL A 342 -21.89 13.55 9.29
CA VAL A 342 -21.66 12.85 10.55
C VAL A 342 -21.08 11.45 10.29
N SER A 343 -20.55 10.82 11.33
CA SER A 343 -19.93 9.50 11.31
C SER A 343 -18.73 9.39 10.36
N ASP A 344 -17.94 10.46 10.24
CA ASP A 344 -16.70 10.52 9.44
C ASP A 344 -16.93 10.13 7.97
N ALA A 345 -18.08 10.53 7.41
CA ALA A 345 -18.57 10.12 6.10
C ALA A 345 -18.69 11.27 5.09
N GLY A 346 -18.89 10.93 3.81
CA GLY A 346 -19.00 11.90 2.72
C GLY A 346 -17.64 12.41 2.23
N THR A 347 -17.62 13.56 1.57
CA THR A 347 -16.37 14.20 1.14
C THR A 347 -15.54 14.60 2.36
N ALA A 348 -14.22 14.49 2.27
CA ALA A 348 -13.28 14.81 3.33
C ALA A 348 -12.22 15.81 2.85
N THR A 349 -11.63 16.55 3.79
CA THR A 349 -10.41 17.30 3.51
C THR A 349 -9.20 16.37 3.35
N SER A 350 -8.13 16.84 2.72
CA SER A 350 -6.81 16.26 2.97
C SER A 350 -6.36 16.57 4.42
N ALA A 351 -5.32 15.88 4.89
CA ALA A 351 -4.83 16.04 6.26
C ALA A 351 -4.22 17.43 6.50
N ILE A 352 -4.73 18.15 7.50
CA ILE A 352 -4.34 19.53 7.81
C ILE A 352 -3.33 19.53 8.97
N PRO A 353 -2.07 19.95 8.75
CA PRO A 353 -1.05 19.91 9.80
C PRO A 353 -1.32 20.91 10.93
N LYS A 354 -0.47 20.92 11.97
CA LYS A 354 -0.54 21.94 13.03
C LYS A 354 -0.34 23.32 12.45
N GLY A 355 -1.13 24.28 12.93
CA GLY A 355 -1.11 25.64 12.43
C GLY A 355 -2.42 26.37 12.71
N SER A 356 -2.51 27.59 12.19
CA SER A 356 -3.74 28.39 12.23
C SER A 356 -4.17 28.67 10.80
N TYR A 357 -5.39 28.28 10.45
CA TYR A 357 -5.89 28.31 9.08
C TYR A 357 -7.19 29.12 9.00
N THR A 358 -7.16 30.19 8.22
CA THR A 358 -8.35 30.92 7.77
C THR A 358 -9.14 30.07 6.76
N LEU A 359 -10.38 30.44 6.44
CA LEU A 359 -11.20 29.72 5.45
C LEU A 359 -10.46 29.53 4.12
N THR A 360 -9.82 30.58 3.61
CA THR A 360 -9.10 30.54 2.34
C THR A 360 -7.94 29.54 2.36
N GLN A 361 -7.25 29.42 3.50
CA GLN A 361 -6.17 28.44 3.67
C GLN A 361 -6.72 27.02 3.84
N LEU A 362 -7.90 26.86 4.45
CA LEU A 362 -8.55 25.56 4.58
C LEU A 362 -9.07 25.04 3.23
N GLN A 363 -9.48 25.92 2.33
CA GLN A 363 -9.95 25.55 1.00
C GLN A 363 -8.88 24.84 0.15
N SER A 364 -7.59 25.10 0.38
CA SER A 364 -6.51 24.35 -0.30
C SER A 364 -6.42 22.88 0.15
N TYR A 365 -7.03 22.54 1.28
CA TYR A 365 -7.18 21.16 1.77
C TYR A 365 -8.54 20.54 1.40
N GLY A 366 -9.35 21.23 0.59
CA GLY A 366 -10.68 20.75 0.19
C GLY A 366 -11.80 21.10 1.18
N PHE A 367 -11.53 21.93 2.19
CA PHE A 367 -12.55 22.37 3.14
C PHE A 367 -13.53 23.34 2.47
N VAL A 368 -14.83 23.15 2.71
CA VAL A 368 -15.89 24.03 2.18
C VAL A 368 -16.47 24.89 3.31
N LYS A 369 -16.84 26.13 2.99
CA LYS A 369 -17.49 27.03 3.95
C LYS A 369 -18.77 26.38 4.49
N ASN A 370 -18.99 26.43 5.81
CA ASN A 370 -20.25 25.97 6.42
C ASN A 370 -20.64 24.53 6.01
N TRP A 371 -19.72 23.57 6.18
CA TRP A 371 -19.88 22.23 5.58
C TRP A 371 -19.48 21.05 6.48
N ALA A 372 -18.60 21.27 7.45
CA ALA A 372 -18.10 20.15 8.25
C ALA A 372 -19.15 19.69 9.27
N SER A 373 -19.30 18.37 9.39
CA SER A 373 -20.20 17.71 10.35
C SER A 373 -19.51 16.67 11.24
N SER A 374 -18.25 16.32 10.95
CA SER A 374 -17.40 15.51 11.83
C SER A 374 -15.90 15.76 11.58
N VAL A 375 -15.05 15.30 12.50
CA VAL A 375 -13.60 15.49 12.45
C VAL A 375 -12.83 14.34 13.09
N ILE A 376 -11.75 13.93 12.42
CA ILE A 376 -10.71 13.06 12.99
C ILE A 376 -9.53 13.92 13.45
N ILE A 377 -9.15 13.73 14.72
CA ILE A 377 -8.05 14.46 15.36
C ILE A 377 -6.98 13.44 15.79
N PRO A 378 -5.72 13.61 15.35
CA PRO A 378 -4.61 12.78 15.82
C PRO A 378 -4.48 12.78 17.35
N ALA A 379 -4.08 11.64 17.91
CA ALA A 379 -3.92 11.51 19.36
C ALA A 379 -2.96 12.58 19.92
N GLY A 380 -3.38 13.23 21.02
CA GLY A 380 -2.61 14.28 21.68
C GLY A 380 -2.66 15.66 21.00
N TRP A 381 -3.44 15.83 19.94
CA TRP A 381 -3.66 17.13 19.29
C TRP A 381 -4.90 17.82 19.82
N LYS A 382 -4.93 19.15 19.68
CA LYS A 382 -6.08 19.97 20.04
C LYS A 382 -6.50 20.84 18.87
N VAL A 383 -7.79 20.84 18.57
CA VAL A 383 -8.38 21.65 17.49
C VAL A 383 -9.35 22.65 18.07
N ILE A 384 -9.17 23.92 17.72
CA ILE A 384 -10.11 24.99 18.04
C ILE A 384 -10.77 25.44 16.75
N MET A 385 -12.08 25.27 16.65
CA MET A 385 -12.89 25.59 15.48
C MET A 385 -13.65 26.90 15.71
N TYR A 386 -13.79 27.74 14.68
CA TYR A 386 -14.47 29.02 14.78
C TYR A 386 -15.50 29.20 13.66
N THR A 387 -16.55 29.93 13.99
CA THR A 387 -17.62 30.29 13.04
C THR A 387 -17.23 31.36 12.02
N SER A 388 -16.31 32.27 12.34
CA SER A 388 -15.80 33.24 11.37
C SER A 388 -14.61 32.69 10.58
N SER A 389 -14.26 33.33 9.47
CA SER A 389 -13.08 33.00 8.67
C SER A 389 -11.75 33.46 9.27
N SER A 390 -11.79 34.24 10.37
CA SER A 390 -10.63 34.94 10.95
C SER A 390 -10.49 34.69 12.46
N PHE A 391 -10.78 33.47 12.91
CA PHE A 391 -10.62 33.02 14.31
C PHE A 391 -11.44 33.80 15.35
N THR A 392 -12.64 34.23 14.96
CA THR A 392 -13.58 34.96 15.84
C THR A 392 -14.98 34.34 15.80
N GLY A 393 -15.89 34.84 16.64
CA GLY A 393 -17.24 34.31 16.79
C GLY A 393 -17.30 33.11 17.74
N THR A 394 -18.38 32.33 17.67
CA THR A 394 -18.53 31.10 18.44
C THR A 394 -17.40 30.12 18.11
N SER A 395 -16.86 29.46 19.14
CA SER A 395 -15.75 28.53 19.02
C SER A 395 -15.97 27.22 19.78
N TRP A 396 -15.36 26.15 19.30
CA TRP A 396 -15.35 24.83 19.94
C TRP A 396 -13.92 24.33 20.08
N THR A 397 -13.58 23.74 21.21
CA THR A 397 -12.27 23.10 21.43
C THR A 397 -12.46 21.61 21.55
N LEU A 398 -11.76 20.84 20.72
CA LEU A 398 -11.78 19.39 20.69
C LEU A 398 -10.37 18.84 20.92
N THR A 399 -10.24 17.84 21.79
CA THR A 399 -8.96 17.15 22.10
C THR A 399 -8.95 15.69 21.63
N SER A 400 -10.00 15.28 20.92
CA SER A 400 -10.19 13.96 20.33
C SER A 400 -11.16 14.08 19.16
N SER A 401 -11.14 13.10 18.25
CA SER A 401 -12.11 13.02 17.14
C SER A 401 -13.55 13.17 17.62
N ASN A 402 -14.39 13.79 16.80
CA ASN A 402 -15.81 13.96 17.07
C ASN A 402 -16.59 13.62 15.80
N SER A 403 -17.31 12.49 15.86
CA SER A 403 -18.05 11.95 14.73
C SER A 403 -19.39 12.65 14.49
N ASN A 404 -19.82 13.62 15.31
CA ASN A 404 -21.12 14.25 15.12
C ASN A 404 -21.21 15.67 15.72
N PHE A 405 -21.01 16.68 14.88
CA PHE A 405 -21.09 18.09 15.26
C PHE A 405 -22.49 18.57 15.64
N THR A 406 -23.55 17.82 15.28
CA THR A 406 -24.92 18.15 15.70
C THR A 406 -25.11 18.03 17.21
N LEU A 407 -24.27 17.24 17.88
CA LEU A 407 -24.30 16.99 19.33
C LEU A 407 -23.48 18.00 20.14
N LEU A 408 -22.74 18.89 19.48
CA LEU A 408 -22.03 19.98 20.17
C LEU A 408 -23.03 21.05 20.61
N SER A 409 -22.73 21.75 21.72
CA SER A 409 -23.57 22.85 22.23
C SER A 409 -22.76 24.13 22.38
N PRO A 410 -23.08 25.21 21.62
CA PRO A 410 -24.03 25.24 20.51
C PRO A 410 -23.60 24.30 19.36
N SER A 411 -24.52 23.86 18.50
CA SER A 411 -24.18 22.96 17.38
C SER A 411 -23.17 23.60 16.43
N ALA A 412 -22.11 22.85 16.09
CA ALA A 412 -21.05 23.26 15.15
C ALA A 412 -21.32 22.80 13.70
N ASN A 413 -22.39 22.02 13.49
CA ASN A 413 -22.73 21.44 12.19
C ASN A 413 -22.86 22.53 11.14
N ASP A 414 -22.12 22.40 10.04
CA ASP A 414 -22.14 23.34 8.92
C ASP A 414 -21.84 24.80 9.30
N LYS A 415 -21.00 25.03 10.32
CA LYS A 415 -20.70 26.38 10.80
C LYS A 415 -19.22 26.72 10.89
N VAL A 416 -18.33 25.74 10.81
CA VAL A 416 -16.88 25.94 10.96
C VAL A 416 -16.29 26.62 9.72
N ASN A 417 -15.52 27.69 9.92
CA ASN A 417 -14.88 28.46 8.84
C ASN A 417 -13.43 28.86 9.10
N SER A 418 -12.88 28.62 10.30
CA SER A 418 -11.43 28.70 10.54
C SER A 418 -11.04 27.81 11.72
N VAL A 419 -9.78 27.35 11.76
CA VAL A 419 -9.32 26.41 12.79
C VAL A 419 -7.91 26.73 13.28
N LYS A 420 -7.63 26.43 14.55
CA LYS A 420 -6.29 26.35 15.13
C LYS A 420 -6.02 24.91 15.55
N ILE A 421 -4.95 24.33 15.04
CA ILE A 421 -4.56 22.93 15.26
C ILE A 421 -3.23 22.93 16.01
N GLN A 422 -3.21 22.34 17.21
CA GLN A 422 -2.13 22.43 18.21
C GLN A 422 -1.62 21.08 18.66
#